data_AF-A0A3D4PE00-F1
#
_entry.id   AF-A0A3D4PE00-F1
#
_cell.length_a   1.000
_cell.length_b   1.000
_cell.length_c   1.000
_cell.angle_alpha   90.00
_cell.angle_beta   90.00
_cell.angle_gamma   90.00
#
_symmetry.space_group_name_H-M   'P 1'
#
loop_
_entity.id
_entity.type
_entity.pdbx_description
1 polymer ?
#
loop_
_entity_poly.entity_id
_entity_poly.type
_entity_poly.pdbx_seq_one_letter_code
_entity_poly.pdbx_strand_id
1 'polypeptide(L)'
;MFRILGTVIGIFSTATLLTAMLVGLYAWSEGNLTRESTLEIAAILKGEPSPAVLSEVKEPVQMTSFDEIVELRTEKILSISSRESELAILKKAIDDQAKLVTKEREELRQVKQTFQEDLDKEYEKIKSESVEQARGILLKMEAESAVEKLLSLTVSDSVLLLKGMAEKDAARILDQFRARIAGKDPQERYEKAEEIYKAIYFGEPLIEPAERAKQAMLDQPESNLTPQ
;
A
#
# COMPACT_ATOMS: atom_id res chain seq x y z
N MET A 1 2.45 -39.40 11.72
CA MET A 1 3.87 -38.94 11.72
C MET A 1 4.60 -39.18 10.40
N PHE A 2 4.57 -40.38 9.80
CA PHE A 2 5.28 -40.65 8.52
C PHE A 2 4.88 -39.76 7.34
N ARG A 3 3.61 -39.34 7.24
CA ARG A 3 3.15 -38.43 6.17
C ARG A 3 3.79 -37.04 6.27
N ILE A 4 3.97 -36.53 7.49
CA ILE A 4 4.56 -35.21 7.73
C ILE A 4 6.05 -35.23 7.40
N LEU A 5 6.76 -36.29 7.78
CA LEU A 5 8.18 -36.47 7.50
C LEU A 5 8.46 -36.55 5.98
N GLY A 6 7.61 -37.24 5.22
CA GLY A 6 7.72 -37.29 3.75
C GLY A 6 7.55 -35.93 3.07
N THR A 7 6.60 -35.10 3.54
CA THR A 7 6.43 -33.74 3.03
C THR A 7 7.64 -32.84 3.31
N VAL A 8 8.23 -32.93 4.50
CA VAL A 8 9.40 -32.09 4.85
C VAL A 8 10.61 -32.44 3.97
N ILE A 9 10.87 -33.73 3.75
CA ILE A 9 11.97 -34.17 2.87
C ILE A 9 11.71 -33.76 1.41
N GLY A 10 10.46 -33.86 0.95
CA GLY A 10 10.09 -33.42 -0.40
C GLY A 10 10.27 -31.92 -0.62
N ILE A 11 9.89 -31.09 0.35
CA ILE A 11 10.08 -29.63 0.28
C ILE A 11 11.58 -29.29 0.30
N PHE A 12 12.36 -29.96 1.14
CA PHE A 12 13.80 -29.71 1.23
C PHE A 12 14.53 -30.10 -0.07
N SER A 13 14.16 -31.23 -0.69
CA SER A 13 14.73 -31.67 -1.96
C SER A 13 14.38 -30.74 -3.11
N THR A 14 13.12 -30.31 -3.21
CA THR A 14 12.68 -29.38 -4.26
C THR A 14 13.32 -27.99 -4.11
N ALA A 15 13.45 -27.48 -2.89
CA ALA A 15 14.16 -26.23 -2.61
C ALA A 15 15.65 -26.31 -3.00
N THR A 16 16.30 -27.44 -2.72
CA THR A 16 17.72 -27.64 -3.06
C THR A 16 17.92 -27.69 -4.58
N LEU A 17 17.04 -28.39 -5.31
CA LEU A 17 17.09 -28.45 -6.78
C LEU A 17 16.87 -27.08 -7.43
N LEU A 18 15.91 -26.30 -6.95
CA LEU A 18 15.65 -24.95 -7.45
C LEU A 18 16.83 -24.01 -7.21
N THR A 19 17.47 -24.12 -6.04
CA THR A 19 18.64 -23.30 -5.70
C THR A 19 19.83 -23.64 -6.61
N ALA A 20 20.10 -24.94 -6.83
CA ALA A 20 21.16 -25.38 -7.72
C ALA A 20 20.93 -24.93 -9.17
N MET A 21 19.67 -24.97 -9.64
CA MET A 21 19.30 -24.51 -10.98
C MET A 21 19.50 -23.00 -11.15
N LEU A 22 19.14 -22.19 -10.15
CA LEU A 22 19.34 -20.74 -10.16
C LEU A 22 20.82 -20.36 -10.16
N VAL A 23 21.65 -21.02 -9.34
CA VAL A 23 23.10 -20.77 -9.30
C VAL A 23 23.75 -21.13 -10.64
N GLY A 24 23.34 -22.24 -11.26
CA GLY A 24 23.83 -22.64 -12.58
C GLY A 24 23.47 -21.64 -13.68
N LEU A 25 22.22 -21.15 -13.69
CA LEU A 25 21.77 -20.12 -14.63
C LEU A 25 22.49 -18.79 -14.42
N TYR A 26 22.69 -18.39 -13.16
CA TYR A 26 23.39 -17.17 -12.80
C TYR A 26 24.86 -17.22 -13.26
N ALA A 27 25.57 -18.31 -12.94
CA ALA A 27 26.95 -18.52 -13.37
C ALA A 27 27.09 -18.60 -14.91
N TRP A 28 26.05 -19.07 -15.61
CA TRP A 28 26.03 -19.07 -17.07
C TRP A 28 25.83 -17.67 -17.64
N SER A 29 24.96 -16.85 -17.02
CA SER A 29 24.70 -15.48 -17.45
C SER A 29 25.89 -14.53 -17.27
N GLU A 30 26.72 -14.75 -16.25
CA GLU A 30 27.96 -13.98 -16.04
C GLU A 30 29.11 -14.39 -16.98
N GLY A 31 28.93 -15.42 -17.82
CA GLY A 31 29.96 -15.87 -18.76
C GLY A 31 31.13 -16.62 -18.11
N ASN A 32 31.03 -17.00 -16.84
CA ASN A 32 32.05 -17.75 -16.09
C ASN A 32 32.12 -19.24 -16.43
N LEU A 33 31.21 -19.73 -17.29
CA LEU A 33 31.21 -21.08 -17.88
C LEU A 33 32.01 -21.08 -19.19
N THR A 34 33.26 -20.62 -19.14
CA THR A 34 34.22 -20.77 -20.23
C THR A 34 34.67 -22.23 -20.31
N ARG A 35 35.01 -22.70 -21.51
CA ARG A 35 35.47 -24.09 -21.73
C ARG A 35 36.65 -24.45 -20.82
N GLU A 36 37.46 -23.46 -20.47
CA GLU A 36 38.60 -23.57 -19.54
C GLU A 36 38.17 -23.80 -18.08
N SER A 37 37.15 -23.12 -17.56
CA SER A 37 36.70 -23.30 -16.16
C SER A 37 36.02 -24.65 -15.94
N THR A 38 35.30 -25.16 -16.95
CA THR A 38 34.73 -26.52 -16.89
C THR A 38 35.79 -27.62 -16.92
N LEU A 39 36.90 -27.40 -17.64
CA LEU A 39 38.05 -28.31 -17.66
C LEU A 39 38.82 -28.24 -16.34
N GLU A 40 38.94 -27.07 -15.74
CA GLU A 40 39.58 -26.89 -14.43
C GLU A 40 38.78 -27.57 -13.31
N ILE A 41 37.46 -27.41 -13.29
CA ILE A 41 36.60 -28.13 -12.33
C ILE A 41 36.66 -29.65 -12.56
N ALA A 42 36.69 -30.10 -13.81
CA ALA A 42 36.84 -31.52 -14.12
C ALA A 42 38.23 -32.08 -13.76
N ALA A 43 39.29 -31.25 -13.87
CA ALA A 43 40.65 -31.61 -13.47
C ALA A 43 40.80 -31.67 -11.94
N ILE A 44 40.19 -30.74 -11.21
CA ILE A 44 40.12 -30.76 -9.75
C ILE A 44 39.34 -31.98 -9.25
N LEU A 45 38.25 -32.35 -9.93
CA LEU A 45 37.45 -33.54 -9.59
C LEU A 45 38.18 -34.86 -9.90
N LYS A 46 39.10 -34.85 -10.89
CA LYS A 46 39.91 -36.02 -11.28
C LYS A 46 41.27 -36.09 -10.59
N GLY A 47 41.70 -35.03 -9.89
CA GLY A 47 42.93 -35.01 -9.10
C GLY A 47 44.23 -34.91 -9.91
N GLU A 48 44.19 -34.37 -11.13
CA GLU A 48 45.40 -34.14 -11.95
C GLU A 48 45.88 -32.69 -11.84
N PRO A 49 47.20 -32.42 -11.76
CA PRO A 49 47.72 -31.06 -11.62
C PRO A 49 47.48 -30.25 -12.89
N SER A 50 46.91 -29.05 -12.70
CA SER A 50 46.64 -28.02 -13.71
C SER A 50 47.78 -27.85 -14.71
N PRO A 51 47.53 -27.84 -16.04
CA PRO A 51 48.57 -27.59 -17.02
C PRO A 51 49.10 -26.17 -16.83
N ALA A 52 50.41 -26.08 -16.63
CA ALA A 52 51.16 -24.86 -16.44
C ALA A 52 50.78 -23.78 -17.46
N VAL A 53 50.55 -22.57 -16.94
CA VAL A 53 50.44 -21.33 -17.68
C VAL A 53 51.57 -21.27 -18.72
N LEU A 54 51.21 -21.39 -19.99
CA LEU A 54 52.13 -21.22 -21.10
C LEU A 54 52.70 -19.81 -21.06
N SER A 55 54.02 -19.74 -21.17
CA SER A 55 54.83 -18.54 -21.08
C SER A 55 54.33 -17.42 -21.99
N GLU A 56 54.27 -16.22 -21.40
CA GLU A 56 54.02 -14.94 -22.05
C GLU A 56 55.08 -14.70 -23.14
N VAL A 57 54.71 -14.94 -24.40
CA VAL A 57 55.50 -14.57 -25.58
C VAL A 57 55.42 -13.06 -25.73
N LYS A 58 56.51 -12.38 -25.37
CA LYS A 58 56.65 -10.93 -25.56
C LYS A 58 56.90 -10.66 -27.05
N GLU A 59 55.85 -10.28 -27.78
CA GLU A 59 55.96 -9.87 -29.18
C GLU A 59 56.89 -8.65 -29.34
N PRO A 60 57.69 -8.59 -30.42
CA PRO A 60 58.56 -7.44 -30.69
C PRO A 60 57.72 -6.21 -31.05
N VAL A 61 58.03 -5.08 -30.42
CA VAL A 61 57.39 -3.79 -30.68
C VAL A 61 57.70 -3.36 -32.12
N GLN A 62 56.73 -3.56 -33.03
CA GLN A 62 56.75 -2.95 -34.36
C GLN A 62 56.63 -1.43 -34.18
N MET A 63 57.60 -0.68 -34.70
CA MET A 63 57.48 0.78 -34.77
C MET A 63 56.42 1.11 -35.82
N THR A 64 55.23 1.50 -35.35
CA THR A 64 54.13 1.92 -36.21
C THR A 64 54.50 3.18 -36.99
N SER A 65 54.06 3.21 -38.25
CA SER A 65 54.25 4.37 -39.14
C SER A 65 53.47 5.58 -38.61
N PHE A 66 53.95 6.80 -38.85
CA PHE A 66 53.22 8.02 -38.46
C PHE A 66 51.81 8.06 -39.06
N ASP A 67 51.64 7.60 -40.30
CA ASP A 67 50.33 7.56 -40.97
C ASP A 67 49.37 6.58 -40.28
N GLU A 68 49.86 5.44 -39.81
CA GLU A 68 49.08 4.44 -39.08
C GLU A 68 48.62 4.96 -37.71
N ILE A 69 49.46 5.77 -37.05
CA ILE A 69 49.08 6.47 -35.80
C ILE A 69 47.99 7.50 -36.06
N VAL A 70 48.05 8.22 -37.18
CA VAL A 70 47.03 9.20 -37.56
C VAL A 70 45.70 8.51 -37.85
N GLU A 71 45.71 7.42 -38.62
CA GLU A 71 44.52 6.62 -38.93
C GLU A 71 43.86 6.08 -37.66
N LEU A 72 44.62 5.41 -36.78
CA LEU A 72 44.12 4.91 -35.49
C LEU A 72 43.54 6.02 -34.61
N ARG A 73 44.13 7.22 -34.61
CA ARG A 73 43.60 8.36 -33.87
C ARG A 73 42.30 8.88 -34.48
N THR A 74 42.18 8.93 -35.80
CA THR A 74 40.93 9.37 -36.45
C THR A 74 39.77 8.41 -36.22
N GLU A 75 39.99 7.10 -36.30
CA GLU A 75 38.98 6.09 -35.96
C GLU A 75 38.57 6.18 -34.48
N LYS A 76 39.54 6.41 -33.60
CA LYS A 76 39.27 6.59 -32.18
C LYS A 76 38.45 7.84 -31.90
N ILE A 77 38.74 8.97 -32.57
CA ILE A 77 37.94 10.19 -32.44
C ILE A 77 36.52 9.97 -32.97
N LEU A 78 36.37 9.30 -34.12
CA LEU A 78 35.06 9.01 -34.69
C LEU A 78 34.22 8.13 -33.76
N SER A 79 34.81 7.05 -33.23
CA SER A 79 34.12 6.15 -32.29
C SER A 79 33.74 6.84 -30.97
N ILE A 80 34.57 7.77 -30.46
CA ILE A 80 34.22 8.61 -29.31
C ILE A 80 33.01 9.49 -29.66
N SER A 81 33.01 10.16 -30.81
CA SER A 81 31.88 11.01 -31.22
C SER A 81 30.58 10.23 -31.39
N SER A 82 30.64 8.99 -31.92
CA SER A 82 29.49 8.10 -32.03
C SER A 82 28.91 7.78 -30.65
N ARG A 83 29.79 7.38 -29.71
CA ARG A 83 29.38 7.09 -28.32
C ARG A 83 28.81 8.31 -27.62
N GLU A 84 29.36 9.50 -27.82
CA GLU A 84 28.80 10.73 -27.27
C GLU A 84 27.39 11.01 -27.80
N SER A 85 27.16 10.78 -29.09
CA SER A 85 25.82 10.93 -29.69
C SER A 85 24.82 9.91 -29.14
N GLU A 86 25.24 8.65 -28.98
CA GLU A 86 24.42 7.58 -28.40
C GLU A 86 24.08 7.90 -26.93
N LEU A 87 25.06 8.34 -26.14
CA LEU A 87 24.86 8.76 -24.76
C LEU A 87 23.92 9.97 -24.66
N ALA A 88 24.00 10.92 -25.59
CA ALA A 88 23.09 12.05 -25.63
C ALA A 88 21.64 11.62 -25.91
N ILE A 89 21.44 10.67 -26.83
CA ILE A 89 20.13 10.09 -27.12
C ILE A 89 19.59 9.34 -25.89
N LEU A 90 20.42 8.51 -25.26
CA LEU A 90 20.04 7.73 -24.08
C LEU A 90 19.69 8.65 -22.89
N LYS A 91 20.49 9.69 -22.65
CA LYS A 91 20.21 10.70 -21.64
C LYS A 91 18.86 11.37 -21.88
N LYS A 92 18.58 11.77 -23.12
CA LYS A 92 17.29 12.37 -23.48
C LYS A 92 16.13 11.39 -23.24
N ALA A 93 16.29 10.12 -23.61
CA ALA A 93 15.27 9.10 -23.37
C ALA A 93 15.00 8.90 -21.86
N ILE A 94 16.04 8.87 -21.04
CA ILE A 94 15.93 8.80 -19.57
C ILE A 94 15.23 10.04 -19.01
N ASP A 95 15.60 11.23 -19.46
CA ASP A 95 14.97 12.49 -19.02
C ASP A 95 13.48 12.55 -19.40
N ASP A 96 13.13 12.09 -20.60
CA ASP A 96 11.74 12.05 -21.07
C ASP A 96 10.93 11.00 -20.29
N GLN A 97 11.52 9.84 -19.98
CA GLN A 97 10.87 8.82 -19.16
C GLN A 97 10.71 9.28 -17.70
N ALA A 98 11.67 10.02 -17.14
CA ALA A 98 11.55 10.62 -15.82
C ALA A 98 10.41 11.66 -15.76
N LYS A 99 10.26 12.48 -16.80
CA LYS A 99 9.13 13.41 -16.94
C LYS A 99 7.79 12.68 -17.06
N LEU A 100 7.75 11.58 -17.80
CA LEU A 100 6.54 10.77 -17.95
C LEU A 100 6.13 10.15 -16.62
N VAL A 101 7.05 9.51 -15.91
CA VAL A 101 6.79 8.91 -14.59
C VAL A 101 6.34 9.95 -13.57
N THR A 102 6.95 11.14 -13.56
CA THR A 102 6.52 12.22 -12.66
C THR A 102 5.11 12.72 -13.00
N LYS A 103 4.76 12.83 -14.28
CA LYS A 103 3.40 13.17 -14.72
C LYS A 103 2.38 12.11 -14.30
N GLU A 104 2.66 10.83 -14.55
CA GLU A 104 1.77 9.72 -14.17
C GLU A 104 1.55 9.64 -12.66
N ARG A 105 2.59 9.91 -11.86
CA ARG A 105 2.46 9.98 -10.39
C ARG A 105 1.52 11.08 -9.95
N GLU A 106 1.59 12.25 -10.58
CA GLU A 106 0.73 13.37 -10.25
C GLU A 106 -0.72 13.12 -10.68
N GLU A 107 -0.93 12.56 -11.87
CA GLU A 107 -2.27 12.14 -12.34
C GLU A 107 -2.88 11.09 -11.40
N LEU A 108 -2.10 10.09 -10.98
CA LEU A 108 -2.55 9.06 -10.05
C LEU A 108 -2.88 9.63 -8.67
N ARG A 109 -2.13 10.65 -8.20
CA ARG A 109 -2.45 11.36 -6.96
C ARG A 109 -3.79 12.08 -7.07
N GLN A 110 -4.05 12.77 -8.18
CA GLN A 110 -5.31 13.47 -8.41
C GLN A 110 -6.50 12.51 -8.50
N VAL A 111 -6.33 11.38 -9.20
CA VAL A 111 -7.36 10.33 -9.30
C VAL A 111 -7.66 9.73 -7.92
N LYS A 112 -6.63 9.49 -7.09
CA LYS A 112 -6.84 9.00 -5.72
C LYS A 112 -7.62 10.00 -4.87
N GLN A 113 -7.26 11.28 -4.95
CA GLN A 113 -7.93 12.31 -4.18
C GLN A 113 -9.40 12.44 -4.58
N THR A 114 -9.70 12.53 -5.88
CA THR A 114 -11.08 12.61 -6.37
C THR A 114 -11.90 11.37 -6.01
N PHE A 115 -11.31 10.17 -6.14
CA PHE A 115 -11.97 8.94 -5.72
C PHE A 115 -12.29 8.92 -4.22
N GLN A 116 -11.38 9.41 -3.39
CA GLN A 116 -11.58 9.47 -1.95
C GLN A 116 -12.67 10.49 -1.58
N GLU A 117 -12.68 11.66 -2.21
CA GLU A 117 -13.74 12.65 -2.04
C GLU A 117 -15.11 12.11 -2.46
N ASP A 118 -15.18 11.32 -3.54
CA ASP A 118 -16.43 10.72 -4.00
C ASP A 118 -16.90 9.58 -3.10
N LEU A 119 -15.98 8.77 -2.56
CA LEU A 119 -16.29 7.78 -1.54
C LEU A 119 -16.85 8.43 -0.27
N ASP A 120 -16.23 9.52 0.19
CA ASP A 120 -16.68 10.24 1.39
C ASP A 120 -18.07 10.86 1.17
N LYS A 121 -18.32 11.45 -0.01
CA LYS A 121 -19.66 11.97 -0.37
C LYS A 121 -20.71 10.86 -0.40
N GLU A 122 -20.42 9.72 -1.02
CA GLU A 122 -21.39 8.62 -1.10
C GLU A 122 -21.61 7.99 0.29
N TYR A 123 -20.57 7.90 1.11
CA TYR A 123 -20.69 7.42 2.49
C TYR A 123 -21.56 8.36 3.34
N GLU A 124 -21.32 9.66 3.28
CA GLU A 124 -22.15 10.65 3.99
C GLU A 124 -23.59 10.66 3.47
N LYS A 125 -23.79 10.47 2.17
CA LYS A 125 -25.12 10.31 1.58
C LYS A 125 -25.83 9.05 2.10
N ILE A 126 -25.21 7.88 2.04
CA ILE A 126 -25.78 6.62 2.56
C ILE A 126 -26.08 6.74 4.05
N LYS A 127 -25.18 7.35 4.82
CA LYS A 127 -25.36 7.59 6.24
C LYS A 127 -26.54 8.52 6.49
N SER A 128 -26.68 9.61 5.73
CA SER A 128 -27.82 10.52 5.84
C SER A 128 -29.14 9.83 5.48
N GLU A 129 -29.18 9.04 4.41
CA GLU A 129 -30.36 8.27 3.99
C GLU A 129 -30.73 7.21 5.04
N SER A 130 -29.75 6.51 5.59
CA SER A 130 -29.95 5.50 6.64
C SER A 130 -30.45 6.14 7.94
N VAL A 131 -29.95 7.32 8.30
CA VAL A 131 -30.40 8.10 9.46
C VAL A 131 -31.85 8.57 9.24
N GLU A 132 -32.20 9.06 8.05
CA GLU A 132 -33.57 9.45 7.71
C GLU A 132 -34.54 8.25 7.72
N GLN A 133 -34.12 7.10 7.21
CA GLN A 133 -34.91 5.87 7.29
C GLN A 133 -35.12 5.44 8.75
N ALA A 134 -34.07 5.47 9.57
CA ALA A 134 -34.16 5.15 10.99
C ALA A 134 -35.10 6.11 11.73
N ARG A 135 -35.05 7.42 11.43
CA ARG A 135 -36.02 8.41 11.92
C ARG A 135 -37.44 8.08 11.49
N GLY A 136 -37.64 7.75 10.22
CA GLY A 136 -38.95 7.35 9.69
C GLY A 136 -39.53 6.12 10.38
N ILE A 137 -38.70 5.16 10.77
CA ILE A 137 -39.11 4.00 11.56
C ILE A 137 -39.50 4.42 12.98
N LEU A 138 -38.68 5.23 13.66
CA LEU A 138 -38.96 5.72 15.01
C LEU A 138 -40.26 6.55 15.08
N LEU A 139 -40.57 7.32 14.04
CA LEU A 139 -41.82 8.08 13.93
C LEU A 139 -43.06 7.19 13.88
N LYS A 140 -42.96 6.04 13.19
CA LYS A 140 -44.06 5.08 13.05
C LYS A 140 -44.25 4.20 14.28
N MET A 141 -43.25 4.11 15.16
CA MET A 141 -43.33 3.35 16.39
C MET A 141 -44.10 4.12 17.48
N GLU A 142 -44.64 3.38 18.44
CA GLU A 142 -45.15 3.97 19.69
C GLU A 142 -43.99 4.56 20.50
N ALA A 143 -44.27 5.63 21.25
CA ALA A 143 -43.24 6.38 21.96
C ALA A 143 -42.45 5.52 22.94
N GLU A 144 -43.10 4.56 23.61
CA GLU A 144 -42.45 3.64 24.54
C GLU A 144 -41.43 2.72 23.85
N SER A 145 -41.81 2.11 22.73
CA SER A 145 -40.92 1.26 21.94
C SER A 145 -39.81 2.04 21.25
N ALA A 146 -40.07 3.29 20.85
CA ALA A 146 -39.05 4.19 20.31
C ALA A 146 -37.96 4.50 21.35
N VAL A 147 -38.36 4.77 22.61
CA VAL A 147 -37.42 4.97 23.73
C VAL A 147 -36.60 3.71 23.99
N GLU A 148 -37.21 2.52 23.99
CA GLU A 148 -36.45 1.27 24.15
C GLU A 148 -35.40 1.08 23.07
N LYS A 149 -35.77 1.39 21.82
CA LYS A 149 -34.84 1.30 20.71
C LYS A 149 -33.69 2.28 20.84
N LEU A 150 -33.96 3.52 21.25
CA LEU A 150 -32.93 4.52 21.49
C LEU A 150 -32.00 4.11 22.66
N LEU A 151 -32.55 3.59 23.76
CA LEU A 151 -31.75 3.09 24.88
C LEU A 151 -30.85 1.89 24.50
N SER A 152 -31.19 1.15 23.44
CA SER A 152 -30.34 0.06 22.92
C SER A 152 -29.16 0.55 22.07
N LEU A 153 -29.20 1.79 21.56
CA LEU A 153 -28.16 2.38 20.73
C LEU A 153 -27.12 3.14 21.57
N THR A 154 -26.04 3.61 20.96
CA THR A 154 -25.11 4.52 21.66
C THR A 154 -25.80 5.85 21.97
N VAL A 155 -25.30 6.59 22.98
CA VAL A 155 -25.83 7.92 23.32
C VAL A 155 -25.73 8.86 22.12
N SER A 156 -24.58 8.88 21.43
CA SER A 156 -24.37 9.74 20.26
C SER A 156 -25.35 9.47 19.12
N ASP A 157 -25.60 8.19 18.81
CA ASP A 157 -26.51 7.83 17.71
C ASP A 157 -27.96 8.16 18.07
N SER A 158 -28.34 7.94 19.33
CA SER A 158 -29.68 8.26 19.84
C SER A 158 -29.97 9.75 19.74
N VAL A 159 -28.98 10.58 20.09
CA VAL A 159 -29.11 12.03 20.02
C VAL A 159 -29.10 12.52 18.57
N LEU A 160 -28.26 11.93 17.70
CA LEU A 160 -28.25 12.23 16.26
C LEU A 160 -29.62 11.94 15.62
N LEU A 161 -30.26 10.83 15.99
CA LEU A 161 -31.57 10.47 15.48
C LEU A 161 -32.63 11.48 15.94
N LEU A 162 -32.64 11.86 17.21
CA LEU A 162 -33.63 12.78 17.80
C LEU A 162 -33.48 14.24 17.31
N LYS A 163 -32.26 14.73 17.10
CA LYS A 163 -31.98 16.15 16.76
C LYS A 163 -32.54 16.61 15.42
N GLY A 164 -32.74 15.72 14.45
CA GLY A 164 -33.32 16.06 13.15
C GLY A 164 -34.78 15.66 12.98
N MET A 165 -35.47 15.30 14.06
CA MET A 165 -36.92 15.08 14.04
C MET A 165 -37.67 16.41 14.20
N ALA A 166 -38.94 16.44 13.79
CA ALA A 166 -39.82 17.57 14.06
C ALA A 166 -40.01 17.73 15.59
N GLU A 167 -40.03 18.98 16.07
CA GLU A 167 -40.05 19.30 17.51
C GLU A 167 -41.17 18.58 18.28
N LYS A 168 -42.35 18.46 17.66
CA LYS A 168 -43.51 17.78 18.24
C LYS A 168 -43.26 16.28 18.47
N ASP A 169 -42.62 15.61 17.52
CA ASP A 169 -42.36 14.18 17.59
C ASP A 169 -41.20 13.87 18.53
N ALA A 170 -40.17 14.73 18.53
CA ALA A 170 -39.08 14.68 19.49
C ALA A 170 -39.60 14.89 20.92
N ALA A 171 -40.46 15.88 21.15
CA ALA A 171 -41.07 16.15 22.45
C ALA A 171 -41.87 14.95 22.98
N ARG A 172 -42.66 14.30 22.12
CA ARG A 172 -43.41 13.07 22.47
C ARG A 172 -42.48 11.96 23.00
N ILE A 173 -41.32 11.77 22.37
CA ILE A 173 -40.34 10.76 22.78
C ILE A 173 -39.61 11.20 24.07
N LEU A 174 -39.27 12.48 24.20
CA LEU A 174 -38.62 13.05 25.38
C LEU A 174 -39.53 13.01 26.63
N ASP A 175 -40.83 13.20 26.46
CA ASP A 175 -41.80 13.04 27.56
C ASP A 175 -41.85 11.59 28.05
N GLN A 176 -41.73 10.62 27.14
CA GLN A 176 -41.64 9.21 27.51
C GLN A 176 -40.30 8.88 28.20
N PHE A 177 -39.19 9.50 27.80
CA PHE A 177 -37.93 9.43 28.55
C PHE A 177 -38.10 9.95 29.98
N ARG A 178 -38.73 11.12 30.17
CA ARG A 178 -39.00 11.68 31.51
C ARG A 178 -39.90 10.77 32.34
N ALA A 179 -40.93 10.16 31.74
CA ALA A 179 -41.80 9.20 32.42
C ALA A 179 -41.03 7.96 32.90
N ARG A 180 -40.06 7.47 32.11
CA ARG A 180 -39.17 6.36 32.50
C ARG A 180 -38.16 6.74 33.56
N ILE A 181 -37.57 7.93 33.44
CA ILE A 181 -36.67 8.52 34.46
C ILE A 181 -37.43 8.62 35.80
N ALA A 182 -38.71 8.98 35.79
CA ALA A 182 -39.55 9.02 36.99
C ALA A 182 -40.03 7.63 37.48
N GLY A 183 -39.73 6.54 36.75
CA GLY A 183 -40.21 5.18 37.01
C GLY A 183 -39.18 4.24 37.66
N LYS A 184 -39.54 2.95 37.80
CA LYS A 184 -38.71 1.88 38.41
C LYS A 184 -37.81 1.15 37.38
N ASP A 185 -37.23 1.86 36.42
CA ASP A 185 -36.33 1.20 35.48
C ASP A 185 -34.98 0.86 36.15
N PRO A 186 -34.23 -0.15 35.63
CA PRO A 186 -32.89 -0.46 36.10
C PRO A 186 -31.97 0.77 36.03
N GLN A 187 -31.12 0.95 37.05
CA GLN A 187 -30.33 2.18 37.25
C GLN A 187 -29.44 2.53 36.04
N GLU A 188 -28.86 1.55 35.36
CA GLU A 188 -28.05 1.77 34.14
C GLU A 188 -28.84 2.37 32.97
N ARG A 189 -30.12 2.00 32.83
CA ARG A 189 -30.99 2.56 31.78
C ARG A 189 -31.43 3.97 32.10
N TYR A 190 -31.62 4.25 33.40
CA TYR A 190 -31.93 5.59 33.91
C TYR A 190 -30.78 6.56 33.62
N GLU A 191 -29.54 6.19 33.94
CA GLU A 191 -28.35 7.04 33.72
C GLU A 191 -28.19 7.38 32.24
N LYS A 192 -28.32 6.38 31.37
CA LYS A 192 -28.26 6.57 29.92
C LYS A 192 -29.39 7.45 29.37
N ALA A 193 -30.62 7.29 29.89
CA ALA A 193 -31.74 8.15 29.53
C ALA A 193 -31.48 9.61 29.92
N GLU A 194 -30.90 9.83 31.11
CA GLU A 194 -30.54 11.15 31.61
C GLU A 194 -29.42 11.79 30.76
N GLU A 195 -28.41 11.01 30.36
CA GLU A 195 -27.34 11.44 29.47
C GLU A 195 -27.87 11.85 28.09
N ILE A 196 -28.74 11.05 27.47
CA ILE A 196 -29.36 11.40 26.17
C ILE A 196 -30.17 12.68 26.29
N TYR A 197 -30.96 12.82 27.36
CA TYR A 197 -31.79 13.99 27.60
C TYR A 197 -30.93 15.26 27.81
N LYS A 198 -29.86 15.15 28.62
CA LYS A 198 -28.89 16.24 28.85
C LYS A 198 -28.18 16.63 27.55
N ALA A 199 -27.69 15.66 26.78
CA ALA A 199 -27.02 15.92 25.51
C ALA A 199 -27.93 16.70 24.54
N ILE A 200 -29.20 16.34 24.43
CA ILE A 200 -30.18 17.07 23.61
C ILE A 200 -30.42 18.48 24.15
N TYR A 201 -30.58 18.61 25.47
CA TYR A 201 -30.82 19.90 26.12
C TYR A 201 -29.66 20.89 25.94
N PHE A 202 -28.41 20.39 26.00
CA PHE A 202 -27.20 21.19 25.78
C PHE A 202 -26.79 21.29 24.30
N GLY A 203 -27.48 20.60 23.39
CA GLY A 203 -27.26 20.68 21.94
C GLY A 203 -26.12 19.80 21.40
N GLU A 204 -25.57 18.91 22.22
CA GLU A 204 -24.58 17.90 21.85
C GLU A 204 -25.25 16.74 21.09
N PRO A 205 -24.58 16.05 20.14
CA PRO A 205 -23.25 16.34 19.63
C PRO A 205 -23.27 17.53 18.66
N LEU A 206 -22.27 18.38 18.83
CA LEU A 206 -21.86 19.39 17.86
C LEU A 206 -20.91 18.70 16.87
N ILE A 207 -21.43 18.06 15.81
CA ILE A 207 -20.60 17.73 14.62
C ILE A 207 -19.42 16.75 14.90
N GLU A 208 -19.49 15.95 15.96
CA GLU A 208 -18.44 14.97 16.29
C GLU A 208 -18.13 13.94 15.19
N PRO A 209 -19.07 13.47 14.34
CA PRO A 209 -18.73 12.45 13.33
C PRO A 209 -17.76 12.95 12.25
N ALA A 210 -17.86 14.22 11.86
CA ALA A 210 -16.98 14.80 10.84
C ALA A 210 -15.60 15.14 11.43
N GLU A 211 -15.53 15.59 12.69
CA GLU A 211 -14.26 15.83 13.38
C GLU A 211 -13.53 14.53 13.72
N ARG A 212 -14.26 13.46 14.08
CA ARG A 212 -13.69 12.13 14.35
C ARG A 212 -13.17 11.46 13.08
N ALA A 213 -13.85 11.65 11.94
CA ALA A 213 -13.34 11.24 10.63
C ALA A 213 -12.07 12.01 10.25
N LYS A 214 -12.04 13.33 10.51
CA LYS A 214 -10.87 14.18 10.25
C LYS A 214 -9.67 13.83 11.12
N GLN A 215 -9.88 13.46 12.39
CA GLN A 215 -8.84 12.95 13.29
C GLN A 215 -8.31 11.57 12.85
N ALA A 216 -9.20 10.66 12.43
CA ALA A 216 -8.77 9.35 11.91
C ALA A 216 -7.94 9.44 10.62
N MET A 217 -8.10 10.49 9.82
CA MET A 217 -7.24 10.77 8.67
C MET A 217 -5.89 11.39 9.05
N LEU A 218 -5.84 12.18 10.13
CA LEU A 218 -4.61 12.77 10.66
C LEU A 218 -3.73 11.75 11.40
N ASP A 219 -4.34 10.72 12.00
CA ASP A 219 -3.65 9.66 12.75
C ASP A 219 -3.12 8.52 11.86
N GLN A 220 -3.30 8.57 10.53
CA GLN A 220 -2.58 7.66 9.64
C GLN A 220 -1.12 8.10 9.55
N PRO A 221 -0.15 7.33 10.08
CA PRO A 221 1.24 7.68 9.93
C PRO A 221 1.61 7.56 8.45
N GLU A 222 2.22 8.60 7.88
CA GLU A 222 2.94 8.56 6.60
C GLU A 222 4.18 7.63 6.66
N SER A 223 4.13 6.50 7.36
CA SER A 223 5.18 5.50 7.35
C SER A 223 4.84 4.44 6.31
N ASN A 224 5.27 4.66 5.07
CA ASN A 224 5.76 3.63 4.14
C ASN A 224 6.06 4.21 2.73
N LEU A 225 6.56 5.44 2.65
CA LEU A 225 7.14 5.98 1.42
C LEU A 225 8.50 6.63 1.71
N THR A 226 9.39 5.91 2.38
CA THR A 226 10.82 6.15 2.25
C THR A 226 11.38 5.16 1.22
N PRO A 227 12.01 5.65 0.13
CA PRO A 227 12.74 4.78 -0.78
C PRO A 227 14.00 4.26 -0.07
N GLN A 228 14.17 2.95 -0.01
CA GLN A 228 15.48 2.31 0.04
C GLN A 228 15.85 1.86 -1.36
#